data_AF-A0A536I1B1-F1
#
_entry.id   AF-A0A536I1B1-F1
#
_cell.length_a   1.000
_cell.length_b   1.000
_cell.length_c   1.000
_cell.angle_alpha   90.00
_cell.angle_beta   90.00
_cell.angle_gamma   90.00
#
_symmetry.space_group_name_H-M   'P 1'
#
loop_
_entity.id
_entity.type
_entity.pdbx_description
1 polymer ?
#
loop_
_entity_poly.entity_id
_entity_poly.type
_entity_poly.pdbx_seq_one_letter_code
_entity_poly.pdbx_strand_id
1 'polypeptide(L)'
;MPNLRTLLRPSPMAYVALFGGAQVAVLWLVRDWFALWIPVAGTVVLALMPFLLRRAGLWPLKTLALVSLIGITTVGPVLSSMETRSHLGLTLEQDGLVQTEAAVDRLIHGHAIYGVDWSDTALAQFPIGPDGPNPALKHFVYFPLQVLVGVPVRPITDAIGVGFDYRLVLIAWLLLALLAVLNLPVPVEVRYMVAACLFCDPLIARFFWTGHNDVCWIAMVLWALVWLGRRHPYLASVAFGTALAFKAFAALALPLFALAVFLYWGGRFRGHVRSLALSAAALLALPVITMLPFFVQNPRAFLTDTVLYNTGTISGGYFISGFGFSGLLLALHLIKHRTDYFPFFVFQVSTLLPSLFLGARWFFRGRTLGRWMAGYAFALFVFIFFARFMNDSYIGLTLALAASAAALNGHRIISATHAEPDRESAFAA
;
A
#
# COMPACT_ATOMS: atom_id res chain seq x y z
N MET A 1 -30.33 -20.33 -19.06
CA MET A 1 -29.65 -19.82 -17.86
C MET A 1 -28.23 -19.43 -18.23
N PRO A 2 -27.75 -18.20 -17.93
CA PRO A 2 -26.35 -17.85 -18.15
C PRO A 2 -25.47 -18.81 -17.34
N ASN A 3 -24.44 -19.35 -17.97
CA ASN A 3 -23.51 -20.28 -17.33
C ASN A 3 -22.86 -19.56 -16.12
N LEU A 4 -22.79 -20.17 -14.94
CA LEU A 4 -22.24 -19.53 -13.73
C LEU A 4 -20.80 -19.00 -13.98
N ARG A 5 -20.06 -19.64 -14.91
CA ARG A 5 -18.75 -19.22 -15.38
C ARG A 5 -18.72 -17.92 -16.19
N THR A 6 -19.81 -17.51 -16.84
CA THR A 6 -19.88 -16.21 -17.54
C THR A 6 -20.27 -15.06 -16.62
N LEU A 7 -21.00 -15.34 -15.53
CA LEU A 7 -21.33 -14.37 -14.48
C LEU A 7 -20.11 -14.01 -13.59
N LEU A 8 -19.17 -14.94 -13.41
CA LEU A 8 -17.97 -14.77 -12.58
C LEU A 8 -16.74 -14.23 -13.34
N ARG A 9 -16.87 -13.83 -14.60
CA ARG A 9 -15.74 -13.23 -15.33
C ARG A 9 -15.49 -11.79 -14.83
N PRO A 10 -14.23 -11.42 -14.54
CA PRO A 10 -13.87 -10.04 -14.26
C PRO A 10 -14.38 -9.12 -15.38
N SER A 11 -15.15 -8.10 -15.02
CA SER A 11 -15.62 -7.09 -15.96
C SER A 11 -15.58 -5.70 -15.33
N PRO A 12 -15.31 -4.63 -16.11
CA PRO A 12 -15.35 -3.25 -15.63
C PRO A 12 -16.65 -2.90 -14.89
N MET A 13 -17.79 -3.39 -15.38
CA MET A 13 -19.11 -3.17 -14.77
C MET A 13 -19.18 -3.78 -13.37
N ALA A 14 -18.77 -5.04 -13.21
CA ALA A 14 -18.81 -5.73 -11.92
C ALA A 14 -17.90 -5.06 -10.89
N TYR A 15 -16.70 -4.63 -11.30
CA TYR A 15 -15.74 -3.97 -10.40
C TYR A 15 -16.26 -2.61 -9.91
N VAL A 16 -16.82 -1.78 -10.80
CA VAL A 16 -17.36 -0.48 -10.38
C VAL A 16 -18.65 -0.62 -9.59
N ALA A 17 -19.52 -1.57 -9.94
CA ALA A 17 -20.72 -1.84 -9.15
C ALA A 17 -20.36 -2.31 -7.73
N LEU A 18 -19.37 -3.19 -7.60
CA LEU A 18 -18.94 -3.71 -6.30
C LEU A 18 -18.20 -2.65 -5.47
N PHE A 19 -17.07 -2.15 -5.97
CA PHE A 19 -16.22 -1.24 -5.20
C PHE A 19 -16.80 0.18 -5.19
N GLY A 20 -17.11 0.74 -6.35
CA GLY A 20 -17.73 2.07 -6.44
C GLY A 20 -19.11 2.14 -5.76
N GLY A 21 -19.93 1.10 -5.90
CA GLY A 21 -21.21 1.01 -5.19
C GLY A 21 -21.06 0.93 -3.68
N ALA A 22 -20.17 0.05 -3.19
CA ALA A 22 -19.90 -0.05 -1.75
C ALA A 22 -19.32 1.26 -1.18
N GLN A 23 -18.42 1.92 -1.91
CA GLN A 23 -17.86 3.21 -1.53
C GLN A 23 -18.92 4.30 -1.37
N VAL A 24 -19.79 4.47 -2.38
CA VAL A 24 -20.87 5.45 -2.32
C VAL A 24 -21.86 5.11 -1.21
N ALA A 25 -22.18 3.83 -1.00
CA ALA A 25 -23.02 3.40 0.10
C ALA A 25 -22.41 3.77 1.46
N VAL A 26 -21.11 3.53 1.67
CA VAL A 26 -20.41 3.94 2.89
C VAL A 26 -20.43 5.45 3.08
N LEU A 27 -20.21 6.24 2.02
CA LEU A 27 -20.33 7.70 2.10
C LEU A 27 -21.71 8.18 2.52
N TRP A 28 -22.79 7.49 2.10
CA TRP A 28 -24.14 7.79 2.60
C TRP A 28 -24.32 7.44 4.07
N LEU A 29 -23.69 6.35 4.54
CA LEU A 29 -23.72 5.95 5.94
C LEU A 29 -22.99 6.95 6.86
N VAL A 30 -21.88 7.53 6.38
CA VAL A 30 -21.08 8.51 7.14
C VAL A 30 -21.24 9.95 6.64
N ARG A 31 -22.36 10.25 5.97
CA ARG A 31 -22.59 11.56 5.31
C ARG A 31 -22.50 12.76 6.26
N ASP A 32 -22.74 12.54 7.55
CA ASP A 32 -22.71 13.61 8.55
C ASP A 32 -21.26 14.04 8.89
N TRP A 33 -20.25 13.29 8.45
CA TRP A 33 -18.84 13.59 8.68
C TRP A 33 -18.23 14.48 7.59
N PHE A 34 -18.91 14.63 6.46
CA PHE A 34 -18.39 15.34 5.29
C PHE A 34 -19.49 16.19 4.65
N ALA A 35 -19.11 17.05 3.71
CA ALA A 35 -20.10 17.84 2.99
C ALA A 35 -21.08 16.96 2.18
N LEU A 36 -22.39 17.19 2.31
CA LEU A 36 -23.46 16.39 1.69
C LEU A 36 -23.33 16.26 0.15
N TRP A 37 -22.70 17.24 -0.50
CA TRP A 37 -22.48 17.18 -1.95
C TRP A 37 -21.57 16.02 -2.37
N ILE A 38 -20.70 15.51 -1.49
CA ILE A 38 -19.77 14.40 -1.79
C ILE A 38 -20.52 13.09 -2.09
N PRO A 39 -21.36 12.53 -1.19
CA PRO A 39 -22.13 11.32 -1.50
C PRO A 39 -23.11 11.54 -2.66
N VAL A 40 -23.69 12.73 -2.80
CA VAL A 40 -24.59 13.07 -3.93
C VAL A 40 -23.83 13.02 -5.26
N ALA A 41 -22.70 13.72 -5.38
CA ALA A 41 -21.89 13.74 -6.60
C ALA A 41 -21.34 12.35 -6.93
N GLY A 42 -20.89 11.58 -5.93
CA GLY A 42 -20.45 10.20 -6.10
C GLY A 42 -21.56 9.30 -6.65
N THR A 43 -22.79 9.47 -6.15
CA THR A 43 -23.98 8.74 -6.63
C THR A 43 -24.29 9.08 -8.09
N VAL A 44 -24.25 10.36 -8.46
CA VAL A 44 -24.50 10.80 -9.84
C VAL A 44 -23.47 10.18 -10.80
N VAL A 45 -22.18 10.28 -10.48
CA VAL A 45 -21.12 9.70 -11.33
C VAL A 45 -21.26 8.18 -11.42
N LEU A 46 -21.53 7.49 -10.31
CA LEU A 46 -21.76 6.05 -10.29
C LEU A 46 -22.99 5.64 -11.13
N ALA A 47 -24.08 6.39 -11.06
CA ALA A 47 -25.31 6.12 -11.82
C ALA A 47 -25.10 6.27 -13.34
N LEU A 48 -24.16 7.10 -13.77
CA LEU A 48 -23.80 7.27 -15.19
C LEU A 48 -22.92 6.12 -15.72
N MET A 49 -22.18 5.42 -14.85
CA MET A 49 -21.22 4.37 -15.23
C MET A 49 -21.84 3.23 -16.05
N PRO A 50 -23.00 2.65 -15.69
CA PRO A 50 -23.60 1.58 -16.46
C PRO A 50 -23.91 1.98 -17.91
N PHE A 51 -24.30 3.24 -18.14
CA PHE A 51 -24.58 3.76 -19.48
C PHE A 51 -23.29 3.90 -20.29
N LEU A 52 -22.23 4.46 -19.69
CA LEU A 52 -20.92 4.60 -20.33
C LEU A 52 -20.28 3.25 -20.65
N LEU A 53 -20.31 2.31 -19.69
CA LEU A 53 -19.67 0.99 -19.83
C LEU A 53 -20.35 0.09 -20.87
N ARG A 54 -21.64 0.31 -21.16
CA ARG A 54 -22.35 -0.38 -22.26
C ARG A 54 -21.98 0.12 -23.65
N ARG A 55 -21.44 1.33 -23.78
CA ARG A 55 -21.02 1.86 -25.08
C ARG A 55 -19.68 1.23 -25.49
N ALA A 56 -19.60 0.73 -26.73
CA ALA A 56 -18.33 0.32 -27.31
C ALA A 56 -17.40 1.55 -27.46
N GLY A 57 -16.10 1.37 -27.22
CA GLY A 57 -15.13 2.47 -27.24
C GLY A 57 -15.26 3.42 -26.03
N LEU A 58 -14.97 4.71 -26.23
CA LEU A 58 -15.06 5.78 -25.20
C LEU A 58 -14.21 5.57 -23.93
N TRP A 59 -13.12 4.81 -24.02
CA TRP A 59 -12.24 4.56 -22.89
C TRP A 59 -11.65 5.80 -22.21
N PRO A 60 -11.31 6.89 -22.94
CA PRO A 60 -10.92 8.14 -22.29
C PRO A 60 -12.01 8.69 -21.37
N LEU A 61 -13.27 8.73 -21.83
CA LEU A 61 -14.40 9.21 -21.03
C LEU A 61 -14.74 8.27 -19.87
N LYS A 62 -14.70 6.95 -20.08
CA LYS A 62 -14.88 5.95 -19.02
C LYS A 62 -13.83 6.13 -17.93
N THR A 63 -12.57 6.27 -18.33
CA THR A 63 -11.44 6.47 -17.41
C THR A 63 -11.59 7.80 -16.67
N LEU A 64 -11.90 8.89 -17.39
CA LEU A 64 -12.15 10.19 -16.77
C LEU A 64 -13.23 10.09 -15.70
N ALA A 65 -14.36 9.46 -16.02
CA ALA A 65 -15.46 9.35 -15.08
C ALA A 65 -15.11 8.43 -13.87
N LEU A 66 -14.27 7.40 -14.04
CA LEU A 66 -13.74 6.62 -12.92
C LEU A 66 -12.79 7.44 -12.05
N VAL A 67 -11.90 8.22 -12.67
CA VAL A 67 -11.01 9.14 -11.96
C VAL A 67 -11.81 10.21 -11.21
N SER A 68 -12.89 10.72 -11.80
CA SER A 68 -13.83 11.62 -11.14
C SER A 68 -14.52 10.94 -9.95
N LEU A 69 -14.95 9.68 -10.10
CA LEU A 69 -15.51 8.91 -8.99
C LEU A 69 -14.49 8.80 -7.84
N ILE A 70 -13.25 8.36 -8.13
CA ILE A 70 -12.16 8.27 -7.13
C ILE A 70 -11.89 9.64 -6.48
N GLY A 71 -11.80 10.71 -7.28
CA GLY A 71 -11.57 12.07 -6.80
C GLY A 71 -12.67 12.52 -5.85
N ILE A 72 -13.93 12.27 -6.20
CA ILE A 72 -15.08 12.64 -5.36
C ILE A 72 -15.13 11.76 -4.11
N THR A 73 -15.01 10.44 -4.24
CA THR A 73 -15.32 9.53 -3.14
C THR A 73 -14.15 9.24 -2.21
N THR A 74 -12.92 9.46 -2.66
CA THR A 74 -11.69 9.14 -1.91
C THR A 74 -10.93 10.39 -1.52
N VAL A 75 -10.78 11.35 -2.44
CA VAL A 75 -10.09 12.64 -2.15
C VAL A 75 -11.05 13.68 -1.59
N GLY A 76 -12.31 13.73 -2.03
CA GLY A 76 -13.33 14.66 -1.54
C GLY A 76 -13.48 14.65 -0.01
N PRO A 77 -13.65 13.49 0.65
CA PRO A 77 -13.72 13.41 2.11
C PRO A 77 -12.45 13.89 2.80
N VAL A 78 -11.27 13.66 2.22
CA VAL A 78 -9.98 14.18 2.76
C VAL A 78 -9.95 15.70 2.74
N LEU A 79 -10.36 16.32 1.63
CA LEU A 79 -10.37 17.78 1.52
C LEU A 79 -11.43 18.39 2.47
N SER A 80 -12.60 17.74 2.58
CA SER A 80 -13.64 18.15 3.51
C SER A 80 -13.19 18.02 4.97
N SER A 81 -12.44 16.97 5.31
CA SER A 81 -11.91 16.79 6.67
C SER A 81 -10.79 17.76 7.00
N MET A 82 -9.91 18.05 6.04
CA MET A 82 -8.87 19.06 6.21
C MET A 82 -9.46 20.45 6.47
N GLU A 83 -10.51 20.82 5.74
CA GLU A 83 -11.22 22.07 5.98
C GLU A 83 -11.88 22.07 7.37
N THR A 84 -12.52 20.97 7.76
CA THR A 84 -13.12 20.88 9.10
C THR A 84 -12.04 21.00 10.20
N ARG A 85 -10.87 20.39 9.98
CA ARG A 85 -9.72 20.43 10.88
C ARG A 85 -9.16 21.84 11.06
N SER A 86 -9.16 22.67 10.01
CA SER A 86 -8.65 24.05 10.10
C SER A 86 -9.48 24.93 11.03
N HIS A 87 -10.77 24.61 11.22
CA HIS A 87 -11.68 25.33 12.11
C HIS A 87 -11.83 24.70 13.50
N LEU A 88 -11.84 23.37 13.60
CA LEU A 88 -12.19 22.65 14.83
C LEU A 88 -11.01 21.95 15.53
N GLY A 89 -9.84 21.90 14.90
CA GLY A 89 -8.72 21.08 15.37
C GLY A 89 -8.88 19.61 14.97
N LEU A 90 -8.35 18.66 15.76
CA LEU A 90 -8.38 17.24 15.43
C LEU A 90 -9.83 16.70 15.40
N THR A 91 -10.15 15.89 14.40
CA THR A 91 -11.49 15.35 14.12
C THR A 91 -11.44 13.85 13.83
N LEU A 92 -11.12 13.45 12.59
CA LEU A 92 -11.05 12.05 12.13
C LEU A 92 -9.64 11.53 11.90
N GLU A 93 -8.63 12.34 12.18
CA GLU A 93 -7.23 11.99 11.94
C GLU A 93 -6.81 10.78 12.76
N GLN A 94 -5.91 9.98 12.20
CA GLN A 94 -5.26 8.91 12.93
C GLN A 94 -4.05 9.46 13.70
N ASP A 95 -3.78 8.87 14.87
CA ASP A 95 -2.57 9.09 15.68
C ASP A 95 -1.27 9.08 14.86
N GLY A 96 -1.07 8.10 13.97
CA GLY A 96 0.09 8.02 13.10
C GLY A 96 0.27 9.19 12.11
N LEU A 97 -0.82 9.80 11.63
CA LEU A 97 -0.77 11.00 10.79
C LEU A 97 -0.20 12.18 11.60
N VAL A 98 -0.81 12.43 12.77
CA VAL A 98 -0.44 13.55 13.65
C VAL A 98 0.99 13.38 14.17
N GLN A 99 1.40 12.16 14.50
CA GLN A 99 2.78 11.87 14.89
C GLN A 99 3.76 12.10 13.72
N THR A 100 3.36 11.78 12.49
CA THR A 100 4.21 12.04 11.30
C THR A 100 4.37 13.54 11.05
N GLU A 101 3.32 14.34 11.23
CA GLU A 101 3.42 15.81 11.15
C GLU A 101 4.38 16.38 12.18
N ALA A 102 4.27 15.94 13.44
CA ALA A 102 5.21 16.32 14.49
C ALA A 102 6.64 15.85 14.19
N ALA A 103 6.81 14.66 13.60
CA ALA A 103 8.13 14.16 13.20
C ALA A 103 8.76 14.98 12.08
N VAL A 104 7.95 15.48 11.12
CA VAL A 104 8.42 16.40 10.07
C VAL A 104 8.96 17.68 10.70
N ASP A 105 8.21 18.27 11.64
CA ASP A 105 8.64 19.49 12.33
C ASP A 105 9.93 19.27 13.13
N ARG A 106 10.02 18.17 13.87
CA ARG A 106 11.24 17.81 14.60
C ARG A 106 12.44 17.68 13.67
N LEU A 107 12.28 16.99 12.54
CA LEU A 107 13.37 16.76 11.60
C LEU A 107 13.86 18.05 10.94
N ILE A 108 12.95 18.98 10.59
CA ILE A 108 13.30 20.31 10.06
C ILE A 108 14.15 21.11 11.06
N HIS A 109 13.88 20.97 12.36
CA HIS A 109 14.64 21.64 13.43
C HIS A 109 15.87 20.84 13.90
N GLY A 110 16.27 19.78 13.18
CA GLY A 110 17.44 18.98 13.51
C GLY A 110 17.28 18.09 14.76
N HIS A 111 16.04 17.87 15.21
CA HIS A 111 15.74 17.00 16.34
C HIS A 111 15.56 15.54 15.90
N ALA A 112 15.91 14.61 16.80
CA ALA A 112 15.66 13.19 16.59
C ALA A 112 14.15 12.88 16.50
N ILE A 113 13.82 11.82 15.76
CA ILE A 113 12.44 11.29 15.60
C ILE A 113 12.26 9.88 16.21
N TYR A 114 13.34 9.19 16.59
CA TYR A 114 13.29 7.87 17.22
C TYR A 114 13.76 7.93 18.67
N GLY A 115 13.15 7.13 19.56
CA GLY A 115 13.44 7.14 21.00
C GLY A 115 13.01 8.45 21.67
N VAL A 116 11.95 9.06 21.15
CA VAL A 116 11.42 10.36 21.57
C VAL A 116 10.12 10.15 22.32
N ASP A 117 9.90 10.99 23.33
CA ASP A 117 8.61 11.13 23.99
C ASP A 117 7.73 12.12 23.23
N TRP A 118 6.56 11.68 22.79
CA TRP A 118 5.59 12.46 22.03
C TRP A 118 4.48 13.03 22.91
N SER A 119 4.58 12.91 24.23
CA SER A 119 3.57 13.38 25.20
C SER A 119 3.35 14.89 25.16
N ASP A 120 4.34 15.66 24.70
CA ASP A 120 4.23 17.12 24.55
C ASP A 120 3.66 17.56 23.19
N THR A 121 3.15 16.62 22.39
CA THR A 121 2.59 16.89 21.06
C THR A 121 1.08 16.67 21.01
N ALA A 122 0.45 17.08 19.91
CA ALA A 122 -0.98 16.81 19.68
C ALA A 122 -1.34 15.31 19.72
N LEU A 123 -0.37 14.40 19.59
CA LEU A 123 -0.57 12.97 19.76
C LEU A 123 -1.14 12.60 21.14
N ALA A 124 -0.84 13.38 22.18
CA ALA A 124 -1.33 13.13 23.53
C ALA A 124 -2.86 13.24 23.66
N GLN A 125 -3.53 13.84 22.67
CA GLN A 125 -4.98 13.98 22.64
C GLN A 125 -5.70 12.70 22.20
N PHE A 126 -4.98 11.68 21.72
CA PHE A 126 -5.55 10.40 21.29
C PHE A 126 -5.51 9.37 22.43
N PRO A 127 -6.62 8.99 23.08
CA PRO A 127 -6.64 7.85 23.99
C PRO A 127 -6.89 6.55 23.19
N ILE A 128 -5.86 5.72 23.03
CA ILE A 128 -5.97 4.47 22.21
C ILE A 128 -5.69 3.20 23.03
N GLY A 129 -5.18 3.32 24.26
CA GLY A 129 -4.89 2.16 25.11
C GLY A 129 -6.13 1.61 25.82
N PRO A 130 -6.30 0.28 25.92
CA PRO A 130 -7.39 -0.33 26.70
C PRO A 130 -7.30 -0.04 28.21
N ASP A 131 -6.14 0.40 28.72
CA ASP A 131 -5.88 0.63 30.16
C ASP A 131 -4.96 1.85 30.43
N GLY A 132 -4.76 2.77 29.47
CA GLY A 132 -3.78 3.86 29.64
C GLY A 132 -3.56 4.77 28.41
N PRO A 133 -2.58 5.70 28.48
CA PRO A 133 -2.28 6.64 27.41
C PRO A 133 -1.83 5.92 26.13
N ASN A 134 -1.93 6.59 24.96
CA ASN A 134 -1.58 5.97 23.68
C ASN A 134 -0.15 5.41 23.68
N PRO A 135 0.05 4.11 23.43
CA PRO A 135 1.38 3.51 23.43
C PRO A 135 2.30 4.10 22.34
N ALA A 136 1.75 4.70 21.28
CA ALA A 136 2.50 5.42 20.27
C ALA A 136 3.22 6.67 20.83
N LEU A 137 2.86 7.15 22.03
CA LEU A 137 3.52 8.29 22.66
C LEU A 137 5.00 8.06 22.95
N LYS A 138 5.46 6.81 23.00
CA LYS A 138 6.87 6.48 23.26
C LYS A 138 7.62 5.96 22.04
N HIS A 139 6.95 5.74 20.91
CA HIS A 139 7.53 5.02 19.77
C HIS A 139 7.05 5.57 18.43
N PHE A 140 8.00 5.91 17.55
CA PHE A 140 7.69 6.31 16.16
C PHE A 140 7.89 5.14 15.19
N VAL A 141 6.79 4.54 14.73
CA VAL A 141 6.81 3.23 14.05
C VAL A 141 7.16 3.26 12.57
N TYR A 142 7.21 4.45 11.95
CA TYR A 142 7.39 4.57 10.52
C TYR A 142 8.86 4.65 10.11
N PHE A 143 9.16 4.18 8.89
CA PHE A 143 10.47 4.36 8.30
C PHE A 143 10.72 5.81 7.89
N PRO A 144 12.00 6.26 7.85
CA PRO A 144 12.30 7.68 7.72
C PRO A 144 11.81 8.31 6.42
N LEU A 145 11.71 7.54 5.33
CA LEU A 145 11.22 8.09 4.06
C LEU A 145 9.81 8.68 4.21
N GLN A 146 8.97 8.13 5.09
CA GLN A 146 7.67 8.71 5.43
C GLN A 146 7.82 10.16 5.89
N VAL A 147 8.75 10.45 6.78
CA VAL A 147 8.97 11.83 7.27
C VAL A 147 9.66 12.69 6.21
N LEU A 148 10.68 12.14 5.55
CA LEU A 148 11.51 12.87 4.59
C LEU A 148 10.72 13.43 3.40
N VAL A 149 9.67 12.73 2.93
CA VAL A 149 8.83 13.25 1.84
C VAL A 149 7.90 14.38 2.28
N GLY A 150 7.63 14.51 3.58
CA GLY A 150 6.86 15.62 4.16
C GLY A 150 7.70 16.88 4.38
N VAL A 151 9.01 16.73 4.62
CA VAL A 151 9.96 17.84 4.84
C VAL A 151 9.88 18.94 3.77
N PRO A 152 9.92 18.66 2.46
CA PRO A 152 9.82 19.72 1.46
C PRO A 152 8.42 20.34 1.37
N VAL A 153 7.37 19.61 1.76
CA VAL A 153 5.97 20.07 1.64
C VAL A 153 5.62 21.06 2.76
N ARG A 154 6.13 20.85 3.97
CA ARG A 154 5.90 21.74 5.12
C ARG A 154 6.19 23.22 4.85
N PRO A 155 7.40 23.62 4.43
CA PRO A 155 7.69 25.04 4.16
C PRO A 155 6.90 25.59 2.96
N ILE A 156 6.54 24.74 1.98
CA ILE A 156 5.71 25.17 0.84
C ILE A 156 4.31 25.52 1.31
N THR A 157 3.69 24.69 2.14
CA THR A 157 2.34 24.94 2.67
C THR A 157 2.31 26.16 3.59
N ASP A 158 3.38 26.37 4.36
CA ASP A 158 3.53 27.55 5.21
C ASP A 158 3.66 28.83 4.36
N ALA A 159 4.45 28.78 3.27
CA ALA A 159 4.65 29.93 2.39
C ALA A 159 3.37 30.37 1.64
N ILE A 160 2.44 29.46 1.36
CA ILE A 160 1.16 29.76 0.69
C ILE A 160 -0.01 29.92 1.67
N GLY A 161 0.22 29.81 2.98
CA GLY A 161 -0.77 30.07 4.03
C GLY A 161 -1.89 29.04 4.16
N VAL A 162 -1.71 27.81 3.65
CA VAL A 162 -2.75 26.76 3.72
C VAL A 162 -2.63 25.85 4.94
N GLY A 163 -1.53 25.95 5.69
CA GLY A 163 -1.21 25.07 6.80
C GLY A 163 -0.78 23.67 6.34
N PHE A 164 0.10 23.04 7.11
CA PHE A 164 0.57 21.70 6.76
C PHE A 164 -0.38 20.63 7.28
N ASP A 165 -0.94 19.87 6.34
CA ASP A 165 -1.62 18.61 6.61
C ASP A 165 -0.94 17.51 5.80
N TYR A 166 -0.49 16.46 6.48
CA TYR A 166 0.29 15.41 5.83
C TYR A 166 -0.54 14.62 4.80
N ARG A 167 -1.89 14.70 4.85
CA ARG A 167 -2.75 14.10 3.81
C ARG A 167 -2.53 14.73 2.43
N LEU A 168 -2.00 15.94 2.32
CA LEU A 168 -1.56 16.51 1.03
C LEU A 168 -0.46 15.66 0.38
N VAL A 169 0.49 15.18 1.19
CA VAL A 169 1.55 14.27 0.74
C VAL A 169 0.91 12.94 0.28
N LEU A 170 -0.05 12.42 1.06
CA LEU A 170 -0.75 11.18 0.73
C LEU A 170 -1.58 11.28 -0.56
N ILE A 171 -2.21 12.43 -0.83
CA ILE A 171 -2.91 12.71 -2.09
C ILE A 171 -1.92 12.65 -3.26
N ALA A 172 -0.72 13.24 -3.14
CA ALA A 172 0.29 13.14 -4.18
C ALA A 172 0.71 11.68 -4.45
N TRP A 173 0.85 10.87 -3.41
CA TRP A 173 1.12 9.43 -3.54
C TRP A 173 -0.05 8.64 -4.14
N LEU A 174 -1.29 9.00 -3.83
CA LEU A 174 -2.49 8.43 -4.45
C LEU A 174 -2.53 8.74 -5.95
N LEU A 175 -2.24 9.98 -6.35
CA LEU A 175 -2.14 10.36 -7.75
C LEU A 175 -1.02 9.58 -8.44
N LEU A 176 0.14 9.41 -7.79
CA LEU A 176 1.23 8.62 -8.33
C LEU A 176 0.86 7.13 -8.48
N ALA A 177 0.10 6.56 -7.54
CA ALA A 177 -0.44 5.21 -7.63
C ALA A 177 -1.43 5.07 -8.79
N LEU A 178 -2.36 6.03 -8.94
CA LEU A 178 -3.32 6.06 -10.04
C LEU A 178 -2.60 6.15 -11.39
N LEU A 179 -1.60 7.03 -11.50
CA LEU A 179 -0.76 7.13 -12.69
C LEU A 179 -0.04 5.81 -12.99
N ALA A 180 0.46 5.09 -11.97
CA ALA A 180 1.04 3.77 -12.16
C ALA A 180 0.03 2.80 -12.79
N VAL A 181 -1.20 2.72 -12.26
CA VAL A 181 -2.26 1.86 -12.80
C VAL A 181 -2.60 2.23 -14.24
N LEU A 182 -2.76 3.52 -14.54
CA LEU A 182 -3.03 4.02 -15.89
C LEU A 182 -1.88 3.73 -16.87
N ASN A 183 -0.67 3.50 -16.36
CA ASN A 183 0.52 3.18 -17.14
C ASN A 183 0.86 1.68 -17.20
N LEU A 184 0.10 0.81 -16.52
CA LEU A 184 0.33 -0.64 -16.57
C LEU A 184 0.29 -1.14 -18.02
N PRO A 185 1.21 -2.04 -18.43
CA PRO A 185 1.27 -2.56 -19.80
C PRO A 185 0.22 -3.64 -20.07
N VAL A 186 -1.04 -3.29 -19.84
CA VAL A 186 -2.24 -4.13 -20.00
C VAL A 186 -3.33 -3.35 -20.74
N PRO A 187 -4.37 -4.01 -21.29
CA PRO A 187 -5.52 -3.33 -21.90
C PRO A 187 -6.19 -2.37 -20.93
N VAL A 188 -6.82 -1.32 -21.47
CA VAL A 188 -7.43 -0.24 -20.68
C VAL A 188 -8.56 -0.74 -19.77
N GLU A 189 -9.28 -1.77 -20.21
CA GLU A 189 -10.28 -2.51 -19.44
C GLU A 189 -9.72 -3.02 -18.10
N VAL A 190 -8.50 -3.53 -18.15
CA VAL A 190 -7.82 -4.14 -17.00
C VAL A 190 -7.30 -3.05 -16.07
N ARG A 191 -6.72 -1.98 -16.63
CA ARG A 191 -6.32 -0.80 -15.85
C ARG A 191 -7.52 -0.21 -15.10
N TYR A 192 -8.66 -0.13 -15.77
CA TYR A 192 -9.91 0.35 -15.20
C TYR A 192 -10.38 -0.52 -14.03
N MET A 193 -10.37 -1.85 -14.18
CA MET A 193 -10.72 -2.77 -13.08
C MET A 193 -9.76 -2.64 -11.89
N VAL A 194 -8.45 -2.58 -12.14
CA VAL A 194 -7.43 -2.41 -11.09
C VAL A 194 -7.61 -1.08 -10.36
N ALA A 195 -7.87 0.01 -11.09
CA ALA A 195 -8.12 1.33 -10.49
C ALA A 195 -9.41 1.32 -9.65
N ALA A 196 -10.49 0.72 -10.15
CA ALA A 196 -11.75 0.62 -9.42
C ALA A 196 -11.61 -0.15 -8.10
N CYS A 197 -10.92 -1.30 -8.08
CA CYS A 197 -10.76 -2.07 -6.85
C CYS A 197 -9.74 -1.46 -5.87
N LEU A 198 -8.68 -0.79 -6.32
CA LEU A 198 -7.69 -0.22 -5.41
C LEU A 198 -8.12 1.12 -4.81
N PHE A 199 -8.86 1.94 -5.57
CA PHE A 199 -9.09 3.34 -5.21
C PHE A 199 -10.56 3.67 -4.89
N CYS A 200 -11.50 2.76 -5.20
CA CYS A 200 -12.88 2.84 -4.75
C CYS A 200 -13.22 1.77 -3.70
N ASP A 201 -12.24 1.14 -3.05
CA ASP A 201 -12.53 0.22 -1.95
C ASP A 201 -12.83 1.02 -0.66
N PRO A 202 -14.02 0.87 -0.05
CA PRO A 202 -14.37 1.57 1.18
C PRO A 202 -13.47 1.31 2.38
N LEU A 203 -12.90 0.11 2.48
CA LEU A 203 -11.98 -0.21 3.58
C LEU A 203 -10.64 0.50 3.40
N ILE A 204 -10.19 0.72 2.17
CA ILE A 204 -8.97 1.48 1.87
C ILE A 204 -9.25 2.99 1.95
N ALA A 205 -10.33 3.45 1.33
CA ALA A 205 -10.68 4.86 1.26
C ALA A 205 -10.93 5.46 2.65
N ARG A 206 -11.63 4.76 3.54
CA ARG A 206 -11.84 5.21 4.92
C ARG A 206 -10.51 5.48 5.63
N PHE A 207 -9.53 4.61 5.46
CA PHE A 207 -8.22 4.75 6.06
C PHE A 207 -7.41 5.87 5.43
N PHE A 208 -7.59 6.09 4.14
CA PHE A 208 -7.02 7.24 3.46
C PHE A 208 -7.59 8.56 3.99
N TRP A 209 -8.90 8.64 4.30
CA TRP A 209 -9.53 9.84 4.89
C TRP A 209 -8.89 10.25 6.21
N THR A 210 -8.57 9.26 7.06
CA THR A 210 -7.97 9.47 8.38
C THR A 210 -6.44 9.65 8.33
N GLY A 211 -5.82 9.51 7.15
CA GLY A 211 -4.39 9.78 6.96
C GLY A 211 -3.45 8.58 7.08
N HIS A 212 -3.93 7.36 6.84
CA HIS A 212 -3.05 6.19 6.75
C HIS A 212 -2.14 6.24 5.51
N ASN A 213 -0.93 5.71 5.67
CA ASN A 213 0.14 5.83 4.67
C ASN A 213 0.31 4.62 3.72
N ASP A 214 -0.65 3.69 3.70
CA ASP A 214 -0.54 2.46 2.90
C ASP A 214 -0.39 2.74 1.39
N VAL A 215 -0.94 3.85 0.91
CA VAL A 215 -0.85 4.26 -0.50
C VAL A 215 0.59 4.46 -0.97
N CYS A 216 1.51 4.92 -0.09
CA CYS A 216 2.86 5.30 -0.49
C CYS A 216 3.66 4.12 -1.05
N TRP A 217 3.65 2.99 -0.33
CA TRP A 217 4.40 1.81 -0.76
C TRP A 217 3.67 1.08 -1.90
N ILE A 218 2.33 1.06 -1.92
CA ILE A 218 1.53 0.45 -3.00
C ILE A 218 1.81 1.16 -4.33
N ALA A 219 1.85 2.50 -4.32
CA ALA A 219 2.18 3.30 -5.51
C ALA A 219 3.49 2.83 -6.14
N MET A 220 4.50 2.60 -5.31
CA MET A 220 5.84 2.23 -5.75
C MET A 220 5.96 0.76 -6.15
N VAL A 221 5.20 -0.15 -5.53
CA VAL A 221 5.06 -1.53 -6.01
C VAL A 221 4.43 -1.54 -7.41
N LEU A 222 3.38 -0.75 -7.65
CA LEU A 222 2.75 -0.64 -8.96
C LEU A 222 3.71 -0.07 -10.00
N TRP A 223 4.46 0.98 -9.67
CA TRP A 223 5.50 1.51 -10.56
C TRP A 223 6.60 0.51 -10.86
N ALA A 224 6.99 -0.32 -9.89
CA ALA A 224 7.94 -1.40 -10.14
C ALA A 224 7.42 -2.37 -11.21
N LEU A 225 6.14 -2.73 -11.16
CA LEU A 225 5.50 -3.57 -12.18
C LEU A 225 5.38 -2.88 -13.54
N VAL A 226 5.07 -1.57 -13.57
CA VAL A 226 5.05 -0.76 -14.80
C VAL A 226 6.41 -0.78 -15.47
N TRP A 227 7.47 -0.44 -14.74
CA TRP A 227 8.83 -0.37 -15.29
C TRP A 227 9.35 -1.73 -15.71
N LEU A 228 9.05 -2.78 -14.93
CA LEU A 228 9.46 -4.13 -15.27
C LEU A 228 8.78 -4.61 -16.56
N GLY A 229 7.47 -4.36 -16.69
CA GLY A 229 6.74 -4.69 -17.92
C GLY A 229 7.12 -3.82 -19.13
N ARG A 230 7.70 -2.64 -18.89
CA ARG A 230 8.31 -1.77 -19.92
C ARG A 230 9.80 -2.05 -20.16
N ARG A 231 10.35 -3.14 -19.62
CA ARG A 231 11.76 -3.56 -19.82
C ARG A 231 12.79 -2.59 -19.24
N HIS A 232 12.45 -1.91 -18.15
CA HIS A 232 13.37 -1.07 -17.38
C HIS A 232 13.63 -1.67 -15.98
N PRO A 233 14.41 -2.77 -15.88
CA PRO A 233 14.60 -3.50 -14.62
C PRO A 233 15.29 -2.67 -13.52
N TYR A 234 16.16 -1.73 -13.89
CA TYR A 234 16.80 -0.83 -12.93
C TYR A 234 15.82 0.17 -12.34
N LEU A 235 14.97 0.81 -13.17
CA LEU A 235 13.91 1.70 -12.69
C LEU A 235 12.87 0.92 -11.87
N ALA A 236 12.56 -0.31 -12.27
CA ALA A 236 11.71 -1.20 -11.48
C ALA A 236 12.31 -1.48 -10.11
N SER A 237 13.63 -1.68 -10.04
CA SER A 237 14.36 -1.92 -8.79
C SER A 237 14.39 -0.68 -7.90
N VAL A 238 14.67 0.51 -8.45
CA VAL A 238 14.56 1.77 -7.71
C VAL A 238 13.14 1.97 -7.16
N ALA A 239 12.12 1.70 -7.98
CA ALA A 239 10.74 1.83 -7.56
C ALA A 239 10.40 0.86 -6.42
N PHE A 240 10.76 -0.43 -6.56
CA PHE A 240 10.53 -1.40 -5.50
C PHE A 240 11.32 -1.08 -4.22
N GLY A 241 12.56 -0.60 -4.37
CA GLY A 241 13.40 -0.11 -3.27
C GLY A 241 12.74 1.05 -2.52
N THR A 242 12.10 1.95 -3.25
CA THR A 242 11.32 3.04 -2.65
C THR A 242 10.13 2.51 -1.84
N ALA A 243 9.46 1.46 -2.31
CA ALA A 243 8.40 0.81 -1.53
C ALA A 243 8.93 0.22 -0.21
N LEU A 244 10.11 -0.42 -0.24
CA LEU A 244 10.79 -0.92 0.96
C LEU A 244 11.16 0.20 1.93
N ALA A 245 11.53 1.37 1.41
CA ALA A 245 11.87 2.54 2.21
C ALA A 245 10.65 3.16 2.93
N PHE A 246 9.43 2.95 2.41
CA PHE A 246 8.20 3.37 3.07
C PHE A 246 7.69 2.40 4.12
N LYS A 247 7.64 1.10 3.82
CA LYS A 247 6.96 0.13 4.69
C LYS A 247 7.52 -1.28 4.55
N ALA A 248 7.68 -1.96 5.70
CA ALA A 248 8.12 -3.34 5.76
C ALA A 248 7.21 -4.32 4.98
N PHE A 249 5.93 -3.99 4.78
CA PHE A 249 4.99 -4.83 4.00
C PHE A 249 5.39 -5.00 2.53
N ALA A 250 6.18 -4.07 1.96
CA ALA A 250 6.75 -4.25 0.62
C ALA A 250 7.77 -5.40 0.59
N ALA A 251 8.46 -5.68 1.71
CA ALA A 251 9.46 -6.76 1.79
C ALA A 251 8.84 -8.14 1.58
N LEU A 252 7.55 -8.30 1.86
CA LEU A 252 6.84 -9.56 1.60
C LEU A 252 6.71 -9.86 0.10
N ALA A 253 6.76 -8.85 -0.77
CA ALA A 253 6.82 -9.04 -2.22
C ALA A 253 8.26 -9.22 -2.75
N LEU A 254 9.29 -8.98 -1.93
CA LEU A 254 10.68 -8.96 -2.39
C LEU A 254 11.12 -10.28 -3.04
N PRO A 255 10.80 -11.47 -2.51
CA PRO A 255 11.17 -12.73 -3.17
C PRO A 255 10.56 -12.88 -4.57
N LEU A 256 9.30 -12.45 -4.75
CA LEU A 256 8.62 -12.48 -6.04
C LEU A 256 9.19 -11.45 -7.01
N PHE A 257 9.51 -10.25 -6.52
CA PHE A 257 10.16 -9.21 -7.31
C PHE A 257 11.56 -9.62 -7.75
N ALA A 258 12.38 -10.11 -6.83
CA ALA A 258 13.72 -10.62 -7.10
C ALA A 258 13.69 -11.77 -8.12
N LEU A 259 12.73 -12.70 -7.97
CA LEU A 259 12.50 -13.75 -8.96
C LEU A 259 12.12 -13.17 -10.33
N ALA A 260 11.29 -12.14 -10.38
CA ALA A 260 10.91 -11.49 -11.64
C ALA A 260 12.11 -10.82 -12.32
N VAL A 261 12.97 -10.12 -11.57
CA VAL A 261 14.22 -9.53 -12.10
C VAL A 261 15.19 -10.62 -12.54
N PHE A 262 15.35 -11.69 -11.76
CA PHE A 262 16.20 -12.83 -12.13
C PHE A 262 15.74 -13.50 -13.43
N LEU A 263 14.43 -13.71 -13.58
CA LEU A 263 13.83 -14.28 -14.79
C LEU A 263 13.92 -13.31 -15.99
N TYR A 264 13.90 -12.00 -15.74
CA TYR A 264 14.10 -10.99 -16.78
C TYR A 264 15.49 -11.14 -17.42
N TRP A 265 16.51 -11.40 -16.61
CA TRP A 265 17.89 -11.66 -17.06
C TRP A 265 18.13 -13.14 -17.47
N GLY A 266 17.10 -13.85 -17.90
CA GLY A 266 17.22 -15.21 -18.45
C GLY A 266 17.33 -16.33 -17.39
N GLY A 267 17.18 -16.02 -16.10
CA GLY A 267 17.19 -17.02 -15.04
C GLY A 267 18.54 -17.73 -14.86
N ARG A 268 19.63 -17.05 -15.20
CA ARG A 268 21.00 -17.55 -15.05
C ARG A 268 21.90 -16.45 -14.49
N PHE A 269 22.72 -16.77 -13.50
CA PHE A 269 23.71 -15.84 -12.97
C PHE A 269 24.86 -15.60 -13.95
N ARG A 270 25.37 -16.68 -14.57
CA ARG A 270 26.47 -16.62 -15.52
C ARG A 270 26.07 -15.75 -16.72
N GLY A 271 26.84 -14.70 -16.99
CA GLY A 271 26.58 -13.72 -18.05
C GLY A 271 25.79 -12.48 -17.61
N HIS A 272 25.16 -12.48 -16.44
CA HIS A 272 24.32 -11.36 -15.96
C HIS A 272 24.64 -10.87 -14.55
N VAL A 273 25.75 -11.32 -13.94
CA VAL A 273 26.15 -10.93 -12.57
C VAL A 273 26.16 -9.42 -12.38
N ARG A 274 26.74 -8.67 -13.33
CA ARG A 274 26.79 -7.20 -13.26
C ARG A 274 25.39 -6.59 -13.27
N SER A 275 24.49 -7.04 -14.15
CA SER A 275 23.11 -6.52 -14.24
C SER A 275 22.29 -6.85 -13.00
N LEU A 276 22.46 -8.05 -12.44
CA LEU A 276 21.83 -8.46 -11.19
C LEU A 276 22.36 -7.63 -10.00
N ALA A 277 23.68 -7.40 -9.93
CA ALA A 277 24.29 -6.57 -8.90
C ALA A 277 23.83 -5.11 -9.00
N LEU A 278 23.75 -4.54 -10.21
CA LEU A 278 23.23 -3.19 -10.41
C LEU A 278 21.73 -3.08 -10.06
N SER A 279 20.93 -4.12 -10.36
CA SER A 279 19.53 -4.17 -9.95
C SER A 279 19.41 -4.24 -8.42
N ALA A 280 20.25 -5.03 -7.76
CA ALA A 280 20.30 -5.10 -6.29
C ALA A 280 20.76 -3.78 -5.67
N ALA A 281 21.77 -3.12 -6.24
CA ALA A 281 22.22 -1.80 -5.80
C ALA A 281 21.11 -0.75 -5.95
N ALA A 282 20.43 -0.73 -7.11
CA ALA A 282 19.29 0.15 -7.36
C ALA A 282 18.12 -0.10 -6.39
N LEU A 283 17.86 -1.36 -6.05
CA LEU A 283 16.86 -1.76 -5.06
C LEU A 283 17.20 -1.26 -3.65
N LEU A 284 18.48 -1.36 -3.25
CA LEU A 284 18.90 -1.02 -1.90
C LEU A 284 19.23 0.47 -1.71
N ALA A 285 19.44 1.21 -2.80
CA ALA A 285 19.89 2.60 -2.76
C ALA A 285 19.03 3.48 -1.84
N LEU A 286 17.71 3.55 -2.08
CA LEU A 286 16.85 4.44 -1.30
C LEU A 286 16.62 3.98 0.15
N PRO A 287 16.35 2.69 0.44
CA PRO A 287 16.31 2.21 1.82
C PRO A 287 17.59 2.53 2.59
N VAL A 288 18.77 2.30 2.00
CA VAL A 288 20.05 2.59 2.66
C VAL A 288 20.22 4.09 2.88
N ILE A 289 20.04 4.91 1.84
CA ILE A 289 20.19 6.38 1.94
C ILE A 289 19.27 6.97 3.01
N THR A 290 18.04 6.47 3.12
CA THR A 290 17.02 7.03 4.01
C THR A 290 17.08 6.47 5.42
N MET A 291 17.42 5.18 5.60
CA MET A 291 17.44 4.54 6.92
C MET A 291 18.79 4.63 7.62
N LEU A 292 19.91 4.55 6.88
CA LEU A 292 21.24 4.47 7.48
C LEU A 292 21.58 5.68 8.39
N PRO A 293 21.27 6.94 8.04
CA PRO A 293 21.57 8.08 8.92
C PRO A 293 20.89 7.96 10.29
N PHE A 294 19.62 7.55 10.31
CA PHE A 294 18.85 7.39 11.54
C PHE A 294 19.30 6.18 12.35
N PHE A 295 19.65 5.09 11.65
CA PHE A 295 20.23 3.90 12.29
C PHE A 295 21.57 4.22 12.94
N VAL A 296 22.48 4.94 12.27
CA VAL A 296 23.79 5.32 12.82
C VAL A 296 23.65 6.28 14.01
N GLN A 297 22.69 7.20 13.98
CA GLN A 297 22.46 8.15 15.08
C GLN A 297 22.07 7.44 16.38
N ASN A 298 21.15 6.47 16.33
CA ASN A 298 20.76 5.68 17.49
C ASN A 298 20.17 4.31 17.08
N PRO A 299 21.02 3.27 16.94
CA PRO A 299 20.57 1.96 16.45
C PRO A 299 19.50 1.33 17.34
N ARG A 300 19.64 1.49 18.67
CA ARG A 300 18.72 0.92 19.65
C ARG A 300 17.35 1.56 19.54
N ALA A 301 17.27 2.88 19.50
CA ALA A 301 16.00 3.60 19.37
C ALA A 301 15.31 3.27 18.04
N PHE A 302 16.06 3.26 16.93
CA PHE A 302 15.53 2.92 15.62
C PHE A 302 14.90 1.51 15.59
N LEU A 303 15.61 0.51 16.09
CA LEU A 303 15.10 -0.88 16.14
C LEU A 303 13.95 -1.05 17.13
N THR A 304 14.00 -0.36 18.27
CA THR A 304 12.94 -0.41 19.28
C THR A 304 11.64 0.10 18.69
N ASP A 305 11.67 1.26 18.05
CA ASP A 305 10.46 1.92 17.56
C ASP A 305 9.90 1.28 16.29
N THR A 306 10.75 0.84 15.36
CA THR A 306 10.29 0.32 14.06
C THR A 306 9.99 -1.19 14.08
N VAL A 307 10.67 -1.97 14.93
CA VAL A 307 10.57 -3.44 14.94
C VAL A 307 10.03 -3.98 16.25
N LEU A 308 10.67 -3.68 17.38
CA LEU A 308 10.36 -4.33 18.66
C LEU A 308 9.00 -3.91 19.21
N TYR A 309 8.64 -2.63 19.06
CA TYR A 309 7.34 -2.09 19.45
C TYR A 309 6.19 -2.80 18.74
N ASN A 310 6.26 -2.90 17.40
CA ASN A 310 5.22 -3.52 16.58
C ASN A 310 5.07 -5.04 16.84
N THR A 311 6.16 -5.70 17.26
CA THR A 311 6.15 -7.13 17.59
C THR A 311 5.69 -7.42 19.02
N GLY A 312 5.58 -6.40 19.88
CA GLY A 312 5.17 -6.56 21.27
C GLY A 312 6.19 -7.32 22.12
N THR A 313 7.48 -7.27 21.74
CA THR A 313 8.57 -7.97 22.43
C THR A 313 9.19 -7.16 23.58
N ILE A 314 8.73 -5.92 23.77
CA ILE A 314 9.21 -4.98 24.79
C ILE A 314 8.06 -4.57 25.72
N SER A 315 8.41 -4.09 26.91
CA SER A 315 7.46 -3.43 27.82
C SER A 315 6.88 -2.19 27.13
N GLY A 316 5.55 -2.05 27.15
CA GLY A 316 4.86 -0.96 26.42
C GLY A 316 4.78 -1.17 24.91
N GLY A 317 5.09 -2.37 24.39
CA GLY A 317 4.90 -2.71 22.98
C GLY A 317 3.43 -2.62 22.54
N TYR A 318 3.21 -2.55 21.23
CA TYR A 318 1.88 -2.42 20.65
C TYR A 318 0.95 -3.52 21.18
N PHE A 319 -0.28 -3.20 21.54
CA PHE A 319 -1.20 -4.20 22.09
C PHE A 319 -1.79 -5.09 20.99
N ILE A 320 -2.28 -6.26 21.39
CA ILE A 320 -2.98 -7.17 20.49
C ILE A 320 -4.34 -6.56 20.10
N SER A 321 -4.60 -6.44 18.79
CA SER A 321 -5.79 -5.76 18.27
C SER A 321 -6.27 -6.33 16.92
N GLY A 322 -7.53 -6.10 16.59
CA GLY A 322 -8.08 -6.37 15.26
C GLY A 322 -8.62 -7.79 15.05
N PHE A 323 -8.76 -8.17 13.77
CA PHE A 323 -9.58 -9.31 13.33
C PHE A 323 -8.78 -10.58 12.95
N GLY A 324 -7.47 -10.56 13.19
CA GLY A 324 -6.57 -11.66 12.82
C GLY A 324 -6.59 -12.83 13.81
N PHE A 325 -5.65 -13.74 13.63
CA PHE A 325 -5.38 -14.85 14.54
C PHE A 325 -5.21 -14.38 15.99
N SER A 326 -4.54 -13.24 16.19
CA SER A 326 -4.34 -12.67 17.52
C SER A 326 -5.65 -12.27 18.21
N GLY A 327 -6.60 -11.69 17.47
CA GLY A 327 -7.95 -11.39 17.96
C GLY A 327 -8.76 -12.65 18.28
N LEU A 328 -8.62 -13.70 17.46
CA LEU A 328 -9.25 -15.00 17.74
C LEU A 328 -8.72 -15.63 19.03
N LEU A 329 -7.41 -15.61 19.26
CA LEU A 329 -6.82 -16.13 20.50
C LEU A 329 -7.29 -15.38 21.74
N LEU A 330 -7.43 -14.05 21.66
CA LEU A 330 -8.02 -13.24 22.73
C LEU A 330 -9.49 -13.59 22.96
N ALA A 331 -10.30 -13.69 21.89
CA ALA A 331 -11.72 -14.02 22.01
C ALA A 331 -11.95 -15.42 22.62
N LEU A 332 -11.05 -16.37 22.32
CA LEU A 332 -11.04 -17.71 22.89
C LEU A 332 -10.40 -17.79 24.28
N HIS A 333 -9.97 -16.66 24.86
CA HIS A 333 -9.29 -16.59 26.16
C HIS A 333 -8.01 -17.43 26.26
N LEU A 334 -7.37 -17.73 25.12
CA LEU A 334 -6.04 -18.36 25.05
C LEU A 334 -4.92 -17.36 25.36
N ILE A 335 -5.19 -16.07 25.15
CA ILE A 335 -4.41 -14.94 25.65
C ILE A 335 -5.32 -14.16 26.60
N LYS A 336 -4.83 -13.80 27.79
CA LYS A 336 -5.67 -13.22 28.85
C LYS A 336 -5.82 -11.71 28.69
N HIS A 337 -4.73 -11.02 28.40
CA HIS A 337 -4.68 -9.56 28.27
C HIS A 337 -4.09 -9.15 26.93
N ARG A 338 -4.54 -8.00 26.40
CA ARG A 338 -4.06 -7.46 25.11
C ARG A 338 -2.58 -7.08 25.14
N THR A 339 -2.02 -6.87 26.32
CA THR A 339 -0.60 -6.52 26.54
C THR A 339 0.29 -7.74 26.70
N ASP A 340 -0.29 -8.94 26.83
CA ASP A 340 0.48 -10.17 27.03
C ASP A 340 1.45 -10.42 25.87
N TYR A 341 2.60 -10.98 26.22
CA TYR A 341 3.53 -11.51 25.23
C TYR A 341 2.97 -12.81 24.65
N PHE A 342 3.02 -12.93 23.32
CA PHE A 342 2.70 -14.16 22.61
C PHE A 342 3.61 -14.28 21.38
N PRO A 343 4.19 -15.45 21.09
CA PRO A 343 5.20 -15.62 20.04
C PRO A 343 4.58 -15.70 18.62
N PHE A 344 3.87 -14.66 18.20
CA PHE A 344 3.21 -14.58 16.88
C PHE A 344 4.17 -14.84 15.72
N PHE A 345 5.44 -14.44 15.84
CA PHE A 345 6.46 -14.63 14.81
C PHE A 345 6.63 -16.10 14.39
N VAL A 346 6.41 -17.06 15.29
CA VAL A 346 6.50 -18.50 14.97
C VAL A 346 5.44 -18.87 13.93
N PHE A 347 4.21 -18.40 14.12
CA PHE A 347 3.11 -18.62 13.18
C PHE A 347 3.29 -17.81 11.89
N GLN A 348 3.74 -16.56 12.00
CA GLN A 348 4.01 -15.72 10.83
C GLN A 348 5.08 -16.36 9.93
N VAL A 349 6.23 -16.77 10.47
CA VAL A 349 7.32 -17.36 9.67
C VAL A 349 6.93 -18.72 9.11
N SER A 350 6.32 -19.59 9.92
CA SER A 350 5.92 -20.94 9.49
C SER A 350 4.87 -20.93 8.37
N THR A 351 4.04 -19.90 8.28
CA THR A 351 3.00 -19.76 7.25
C THR A 351 3.44 -18.87 6.08
N LEU A 352 4.25 -17.85 6.33
CA LEU A 352 4.81 -16.98 5.29
C LEU A 352 5.74 -17.74 4.34
N LEU A 353 6.65 -18.57 4.85
CA LEU A 353 7.62 -19.28 4.02
C LEU A 353 6.95 -20.21 2.99
N PRO A 354 5.99 -21.09 3.36
CA PRO A 354 5.21 -21.85 2.38
C PRO A 354 4.44 -20.95 1.41
N SER A 355 3.85 -19.86 1.88
CA SER A 355 3.08 -18.93 1.05
C SER A 355 3.94 -18.27 -0.03
N LEU A 356 5.13 -17.81 0.34
CA LEU A 356 6.12 -17.26 -0.59
C LEU A 356 6.61 -18.32 -1.59
N PHE A 357 6.89 -19.53 -1.12
CA PHE A 357 7.29 -20.64 -1.99
C PHE A 357 6.21 -20.97 -3.02
N LEU A 358 4.94 -21.08 -2.60
CA LEU A 358 3.80 -21.34 -3.48
C LEU A 358 3.60 -20.19 -4.47
N GLY A 359 3.64 -18.94 -4.00
CA GLY A 359 3.55 -17.76 -4.85
C GLY A 359 4.66 -17.72 -5.90
N ALA A 360 5.91 -17.97 -5.50
CA ALA A 360 7.06 -18.03 -6.39
C ALA A 360 6.92 -19.15 -7.42
N ARG A 361 6.48 -20.34 -7.00
CA ARG A 361 6.23 -21.49 -7.88
C ARG A 361 5.11 -21.20 -8.89
N TRP A 362 4.03 -20.56 -8.47
CA TRP A 362 2.94 -20.16 -9.37
C TRP A 362 3.40 -19.11 -10.38
N PHE A 363 4.08 -18.08 -9.89
CA PHE A 363 4.64 -17.03 -10.74
C PHE A 363 5.63 -17.59 -11.75
N PHE A 364 6.58 -18.44 -11.34
CA PHE A 364 7.56 -19.06 -12.22
C PHE A 364 6.91 -19.79 -13.41
N ARG A 365 5.78 -20.47 -13.17
CA ARG A 365 5.05 -21.25 -14.19
C ARG A 365 4.29 -20.43 -15.23
N GLY A 366 4.06 -19.14 -15.01
CA GLY A 366 3.18 -18.35 -15.90
C GLY A 366 3.70 -16.95 -16.21
N ARG A 367 4.53 -16.39 -15.34
CA ARG A 367 5.20 -15.10 -15.46
C ARG A 367 4.23 -13.94 -15.75
N THR A 368 3.03 -14.03 -15.18
CA THR A 368 1.96 -13.04 -15.35
C THR A 368 1.86 -12.08 -14.17
N LEU A 369 1.36 -10.87 -14.45
CA LEU A 369 1.01 -9.84 -13.47
C LEU A 369 0.03 -10.39 -12.44
N GLY A 370 -1.01 -11.10 -12.90
CA GLY A 370 -1.99 -11.71 -12.01
C GLY A 370 -1.38 -12.74 -11.04
N ARG A 371 -0.44 -13.59 -11.49
CA ARG A 371 0.19 -14.57 -10.59
C ARG A 371 1.17 -13.92 -9.62
N TRP A 372 1.90 -12.89 -10.06
CA TRP A 372 2.77 -12.11 -9.17
C TRP A 372 1.93 -11.43 -8.08
N MET A 373 0.85 -10.74 -8.49
CA MET A 373 -0.06 -10.03 -7.59
C MET A 373 -0.78 -10.99 -6.64
N ALA A 374 -1.23 -12.16 -7.11
CA ALA A 374 -1.85 -13.18 -6.27
C ALA A 374 -0.87 -13.73 -5.22
N GLY A 375 0.37 -14.03 -5.63
CA GLY A 375 1.40 -14.48 -4.70
C GLY A 375 1.70 -13.43 -3.63
N TYR A 376 1.73 -12.15 -4.02
CA TYR A 376 1.95 -11.05 -3.08
C TYR A 376 0.75 -10.86 -2.13
N ALA A 377 -0.47 -10.79 -2.66
CA ALA A 377 -1.68 -10.64 -1.88
C ALA A 377 -1.82 -11.76 -0.85
N PHE A 378 -1.52 -13.01 -1.25
CA PHE A 378 -1.57 -14.16 -0.37
C PHE A 378 -0.50 -14.10 0.74
N ALA A 379 0.76 -13.78 0.39
CA ALA A 379 1.82 -13.64 1.37
C ALA A 379 1.55 -12.50 2.37
N LEU A 380 1.04 -11.36 1.89
CA LEU A 380 0.64 -10.23 2.71
C LEU A 380 -0.50 -10.59 3.67
N PHE A 381 -1.56 -11.23 3.15
CA PHE A 381 -2.70 -11.67 3.95
C PHE A 381 -2.27 -12.63 5.06
N VAL A 382 -1.52 -13.68 4.72
CA VAL A 382 -1.06 -14.68 5.70
C VAL A 382 -0.17 -14.02 6.76
N PHE A 383 0.77 -13.16 6.36
CA PHE A 383 1.65 -12.47 7.31
C PHE A 383 0.87 -11.60 8.30
N ILE A 384 -0.10 -10.82 7.81
CA ILE A 384 -0.91 -9.92 8.64
C ILE A 384 -1.92 -10.70 9.49
N PHE A 385 -2.51 -11.76 8.95
CA PHE A 385 -3.46 -12.60 9.69
C PHE A 385 -2.82 -13.19 10.95
N PHE A 386 -1.56 -13.62 10.88
CA PHE A 386 -0.81 -14.12 12.03
C PHE A 386 -0.04 -13.02 12.79
N ALA A 387 -0.16 -11.75 12.40
CA ALA A 387 0.49 -10.66 13.11
C ALA A 387 -0.19 -10.36 14.45
N ARG A 388 0.53 -9.61 15.30
CA ARG A 388 0.02 -9.14 16.59
C ARG A 388 -1.25 -8.29 16.43
N PHE A 389 -1.38 -7.58 15.31
CA PHE A 389 -2.57 -6.80 14.98
C PHE A 389 -2.96 -6.89 13.50
N MET A 390 -4.27 -6.81 13.22
CA MET A 390 -4.82 -6.80 11.87
C MET A 390 -6.02 -5.84 11.77
N ASN A 391 -5.78 -4.69 11.15
CA ASN A 391 -6.81 -3.67 10.91
C ASN A 391 -7.67 -4.03 9.68
N ASP A 392 -8.87 -3.47 9.61
CA ASP A 392 -9.82 -3.61 8.50
C ASP A 392 -9.27 -3.06 7.17
N SER A 393 -8.39 -2.06 7.18
CA SER A 393 -7.68 -1.64 5.97
C SER A 393 -6.80 -2.71 5.36
N TYR A 394 -6.22 -3.59 6.17
CA TYR A 394 -5.40 -4.68 5.65
C TYR A 394 -6.27 -5.76 5.00
N ILE A 395 -7.51 -5.93 5.48
CA ILE A 395 -8.52 -6.76 4.82
C ILE A 395 -8.88 -6.13 3.47
N GLY A 396 -9.25 -4.85 3.44
CA GLY A 396 -9.54 -4.12 2.20
C GLY A 396 -8.40 -4.24 1.20
N LEU A 397 -7.18 -3.92 1.62
CA LEU A 397 -6.00 -3.98 0.78
C LEU A 397 -5.73 -5.38 0.21
N THR A 398 -5.77 -6.42 1.05
CA THR A 398 -5.52 -7.79 0.57
C THR A 398 -6.60 -8.27 -0.39
N LEU A 399 -7.87 -7.90 -0.16
CA LEU A 399 -8.97 -8.16 -1.09
C LEU A 399 -8.82 -7.38 -2.40
N ALA A 400 -8.45 -6.11 -2.35
CA ALA A 400 -8.23 -5.27 -3.53
C ALA A 400 -7.04 -5.77 -4.37
N LEU A 401 -5.96 -6.23 -3.73
CA LEU A 401 -4.83 -6.88 -4.42
C LEU A 401 -5.24 -8.23 -5.03
N ALA A 402 -6.06 -9.03 -4.35
CA ALA A 402 -6.60 -10.27 -4.90
C ALA A 402 -7.53 -10.02 -6.10
N ALA A 403 -8.41 -9.01 -6.01
CA ALA A 403 -9.25 -8.58 -7.12
C ALA A 403 -8.43 -8.03 -8.29
N SER A 404 -7.36 -7.28 -8.01
CA SER A 404 -6.38 -6.84 -9.01
C SER A 404 -5.70 -8.04 -9.68
N ALA A 405 -5.33 -9.07 -8.91
CA ALA A 405 -4.73 -10.28 -9.44
C ALA A 405 -5.65 -11.03 -10.42
N ALA A 406 -6.95 -11.09 -10.11
CA ALA A 406 -7.95 -11.67 -11.00
C ALA A 406 -8.08 -10.88 -12.31
N ALA A 407 -8.10 -9.54 -12.24
CA ALA A 407 -8.13 -8.66 -13.42
C ALA A 407 -6.85 -8.78 -14.26
N LEU A 408 -5.70 -8.91 -13.61
CA LEU A 408 -4.37 -9.00 -14.25
C LEU A 408 -4.01 -10.41 -14.72
N ASN A 409 -4.90 -11.39 -14.55
CA ASN A 409 -4.63 -12.77 -14.91
C ASN A 409 -4.36 -12.91 -16.42
N GLY A 410 -3.37 -13.73 -16.80
CA GLY A 410 -2.98 -13.93 -18.19
C GLY A 410 -2.05 -12.86 -18.79
N HIS A 411 -1.94 -11.66 -18.20
CA HIS A 411 -1.07 -10.60 -18.70
C HIS A 411 0.38 -10.82 -18.27
N ARG A 412 1.32 -10.98 -19.21
CA ARG A 412 2.73 -11.26 -18.89
C ARG A 412 3.45 -10.03 -18.32
N ILE A 413 4.27 -10.24 -17.29
CA ILE A 413 5.24 -9.23 -16.80
C ILE A 413 6.47 -9.21 -17.72
N ILE A 414 6.97 -10.39 -18.07
CA ILE A 414 8.20 -10.57 -18.82
C ILE A 414 7.82 -11.08 -20.21
N SER A 415 8.07 -10.29 -21.25
CA SER A 415 7.88 -10.73 -22.64
C SER A 415 8.91 -11.80 -23.00
N ALA A 416 8.52 -12.84 -23.74
CA ALA A 416 9.35 -14.03 -24.00
C ALA A 416 10.58 -13.81 -24.92
N THR A 417 10.88 -12.59 -25.36
CA THR A 417 11.86 -12.32 -26.42
C THR A 417 13.33 -12.25 -25.95
N HIS A 418 13.70 -12.90 -24.85
CA HIS A 418 15.11 -13.09 -24.48
C HIS A 418 15.47 -14.56 -24.19
N ALA A 419 14.61 -15.50 -24.56
CA ALA A 419 14.87 -16.92 -24.32
C ALA A 419 15.80 -17.58 -25.36
N GLU A 420 16.12 -16.95 -26.49
CA GLU A 420 17.12 -17.45 -27.46
C GLU A 420 17.91 -16.28 -28.06
N PRO A 421 19.22 -16.18 -27.81
CA PRO A 421 20.14 -15.65 -28.80
C PRO A 421 20.38 -16.75 -29.84
N ASP A 422 20.05 -16.47 -31.10
CA ASP A 422 20.54 -17.08 -32.34
C ASP A 422 21.02 -18.54 -32.23
N ARG A 423 20.11 -19.49 -32.45
CA ARG A 423 20.48 -20.84 -32.90
C ARG A 423 20.71 -20.92 -34.41
N GLU A 424 20.42 -19.86 -35.16
CA GLU A 424 20.61 -19.82 -36.62
C GLU A 424 22.04 -19.42 -37.05
N SER A 425 22.88 -18.88 -36.16
CA SER A 425 24.28 -18.56 -36.49
C SER A 425 25.28 -19.70 -36.19
N ALA A 426 24.82 -20.85 -35.68
CA ALA A 426 25.66 -22.01 -35.39
C ALA A 426 25.62 -23.10 -36.49
N PHE A 427 24.86 -22.90 -37.56
CA PHE A 427 24.81 -23.80 -38.73
C PHE A 427 25.35 -23.17 -40.02
N ALA A 428 26.00 -22.00 -39.92
CA ALA A 428 26.69 -21.35 -41.02
C ALA A 428 28.14 -21.00 -40.60
N ALA A 429 28.93 -22.03 -40.29
CA ALA A 429 30.39 -21.96 -40.25
C ALA A 429 30.98 -23.34 -40.60
#